data_AF-A0A935ARW0-F1
#
_entry.id   AF-A0A935ARW0-F1
#
_cell.length_a   1.000
_cell.length_b   1.000
_cell.length_c   1.000
_cell.angle_alpha   90.00
_cell.angle_beta   90.00
_cell.angle_gamma   90.00
#
_symmetry.space_group_name_H-M   'P 1'
#
loop_
_entity.id
_entity.type
_entity.pdbx_description
1 polymer ?
#
loop_
_entity_poly.entity_id
_entity_poly.type
_entity_poly.pdbx_seq_one_letter_code
_entity_poly.pdbx_strand_id
1 'polypeptide(L)'
;MKHILLINALVEILGGFILIFNPHFLLSNPSPELQGVVISKLYGITIFGFGIVSYLLYKNFEFTTLYKQILLLIIALHFAIGLYMYGVFQQSLTPHVGATITHIGLAVIFVLIYLKNSQKFEDGKPIA
;
A
#
# COMPACT_ATOMS: atom_id res chain seq x y z
N MET A 1 -15.35 -3.74 2.90
CA MET A 1 -14.51 -2.70 3.52
C MET A 1 -13.33 -3.27 4.29
N LYS A 2 -13.54 -4.01 5.40
CA LYS A 2 -12.42 -4.63 6.14
C LYS A 2 -11.46 -5.44 5.26
N HIS A 3 -11.95 -6.05 4.19
CA HIS A 3 -11.10 -6.76 3.22
C HIS A 3 -10.06 -5.88 2.51
N ILE A 4 -10.26 -4.56 2.40
CA ILE A 4 -9.21 -3.64 1.92
C ILE A 4 -8.00 -3.73 2.86
N LEU A 5 -8.23 -3.64 4.18
CA LEU A 5 -7.17 -3.76 5.20
C LEU A 5 -6.48 -5.13 5.15
N LEU A 6 -7.25 -6.21 4.94
CA LEU A 6 -6.67 -7.56 4.83
C LEU A 6 -5.79 -7.72 3.58
N ILE A 7 -6.29 -7.30 2.41
CA ILE A 7 -5.53 -7.38 1.16
C ILE A 7 -4.28 -6.50 1.27
N ASN A 8 -4.44 -5.27 1.76
CA ASN A 8 -3.33 -4.36 2.04
C ASN A 8 -2.29 -5.01 2.95
N ALA A 9 -2.72 -5.58 4.07
CA ALA A 9 -1.82 -6.25 5.01
C ALA A 9 -1.02 -7.37 4.34
N LEU A 10 -1.68 -8.25 3.58
CA LEU A 10 -1.00 -9.36 2.91
C LEU A 10 0.03 -8.85 1.89
N VAL A 11 -0.34 -7.88 1.05
CA VAL A 11 0.58 -7.35 0.05
C VAL A 11 1.75 -6.62 0.68
N GLU A 12 1.51 -5.75 1.66
CA GLU A 12 2.57 -4.94 2.28
C GLU A 12 3.50 -5.79 3.15
N ILE A 13 2.99 -6.82 3.83
CA ILE A 13 3.83 -7.78 4.56
C ILE A 13 4.72 -8.56 3.58
N LEU A 14 4.15 -9.11 2.50
CA LEU A 14 4.92 -9.89 1.52
C LEU A 14 5.92 -9.01 0.77
N GLY A 15 5.48 -7.85 0.27
CA GLY A 15 6.32 -6.89 -0.43
C GLY A 15 7.43 -6.35 0.46
N GLY A 16 7.11 -5.97 1.70
CA GLY A 16 8.09 -5.50 2.68
C GLY A 16 9.13 -6.55 3.02
N PHE A 17 8.69 -7.78 3.28
CA PHE A 17 9.59 -8.90 3.52
C PHE A 17 10.54 -9.13 2.34
N ILE A 18 10.01 -9.17 1.10
CA ILE A 18 10.83 -9.35 -0.10
C ILE A 18 11.87 -8.23 -0.22
N LEU A 19 11.50 -6.97 -0.03
CA LEU A 19 12.41 -5.83 -0.20
C LEU A 19 13.49 -5.70 0.87
N ILE A 20 13.23 -6.17 2.09
CA ILE A 20 14.26 -6.23 3.16
C ILE A 20 15.43 -7.12 2.73
N PHE A 21 15.13 -8.28 2.14
CA PHE A 21 16.13 -9.27 1.77
C PHE A 21 16.62 -9.13 0.32
N ASN A 22 15.78 -8.59 -0.57
CA ASN A 22 16.05 -8.46 -2.01
C ASN A 22 15.74 -7.04 -2.52
N PRO A 23 16.52 -6.02 -2.13
CA PRO A 23 16.29 -4.63 -2.53
C PRO A 23 16.44 -4.37 -4.04
N HIS A 24 17.06 -5.31 -4.78
CA HIS A 24 17.20 -5.23 -6.24
C HIS A 24 15.86 -5.24 -6.99
N PHE A 25 14.76 -5.67 -6.38
CA PHE A 25 13.43 -5.54 -6.99
C PHE A 25 12.95 -4.08 -7.13
N LEU A 26 13.59 -3.14 -6.42
CA LEU A 26 13.33 -1.70 -6.58
C LEU A 26 14.45 -0.95 -7.30
N LEU A 27 15.65 -1.51 -7.40
CA LEU A 27 16.83 -0.81 -7.88
C LEU A 27 17.27 -1.37 -9.24
N SER A 28 17.23 -0.56 -10.29
CA SER A 28 17.59 -0.97 -11.67
C SER A 28 19.11 -1.04 -11.93
N ASN A 29 19.93 -0.99 -10.89
CA ASN A 29 21.39 -1.00 -10.99
C ASN A 29 21.94 -2.34 -10.46
N PRO A 30 22.77 -3.08 -11.25
CA PRO A 30 23.40 -4.32 -10.79
C PRO A 30 24.43 -4.10 -9.67
N SER A 31 24.91 -2.88 -9.47
CA SER A 31 25.80 -2.47 -8.39
C SER A 31 25.29 -1.16 -7.77
N PRO A 32 24.15 -1.22 -7.06
CA PRO A 32 23.53 -0.03 -6.49
C PRO A 32 24.40 0.55 -5.39
N GLU A 33 24.44 1.87 -5.30
CA GLU A 33 25.13 2.56 -4.21
C GLU A 33 24.57 2.14 -2.85
N LEU A 34 25.44 2.12 -1.82
CA LEU A 34 25.08 1.71 -0.47
C LEU A 34 23.85 2.46 0.06
N GLN A 35 23.74 3.76 -0.23
CA GLN A 35 22.62 4.58 0.20
C GLN A 35 21.30 4.12 -0.43
N GLY A 36 21.29 3.80 -1.72
CA GLY A 36 20.10 3.27 -2.41
C GLY A 36 19.64 1.94 -1.83
N VAL A 37 20.58 1.05 -1.50
CA VAL A 37 20.30 -0.23 -0.83
C VAL A 37 19.69 -0.01 0.56
N VAL A 38 20.29 0.87 1.36
CA VAL A 38 19.80 1.20 2.71
C VAL A 38 18.39 1.78 2.64
N ILE A 39 18.13 2.74 1.75
CA ILE A 39 16.80 3.35 1.58
C ILE A 39 15.77 2.31 1.14
N SER A 40 16.11 1.43 0.17
CA SER A 40 15.21 0.37 -0.27
C SER A 40 14.83 -0.59 0.86
N LYS A 41 15.79 -0.92 1.74
CA LYS A 41 15.52 -1.79 2.90
C LYS A 41 14.70 -1.08 3.96
N LEU A 42 14.99 0.18 4.26
CA LEU A 42 14.19 0.98 5.18
C LEU A 42 12.74 1.09 4.68
N TYR A 43 12.54 1.34 3.39
CA TYR A 43 11.22 1.29 2.78
C TYR A 43 10.54 -0.08 2.98
N GLY A 44 11.26 -1.18 2.73
CA GLY A 44 10.78 -2.54 3.00
C GLY A 44 10.32 -2.76 4.45
N ILE A 45 11.09 -2.27 5.43
CA ILE A 45 10.75 -2.33 6.86
C ILE A 45 9.49 -1.50 7.14
N THR A 46 9.41 -0.29 6.60
CA THR A 46 8.26 0.60 6.80
C THR A 46 6.98 -0.03 6.26
N ILE A 47 6.99 -0.56 5.04
CA ILE A 47 5.79 -1.18 4.46
C ILE A 47 5.44 -2.49 5.15
N PHE A 48 6.43 -3.28 5.59
CA PHE A 48 6.18 -4.47 6.41
C PHE A 48 5.43 -4.12 7.71
N GLY A 49 5.90 -3.08 8.42
CA GLY A 49 5.23 -2.56 9.61
C GLY A 49 3.84 -2.02 9.31
N PHE A 50 3.67 -1.30 8.20
CA PHE A 50 2.37 -0.82 7.74
C PHE A 50 1.38 -1.95 7.45
N GLY A 51 1.87 -3.06 6.89
CA GLY A 51 1.08 -4.27 6.68
C GLY A 51 0.62 -4.92 7.99
N ILE A 52 1.50 -4.98 9.01
CA ILE A 52 1.11 -5.45 10.36
C ILE A 52 0.04 -4.54 10.96
N VAL A 53 0.23 -3.22 10.92
CA VAL A 53 -0.77 -2.26 11.42
C VAL A 53 -2.10 -2.44 10.69
N SER A 54 -2.07 -2.62 9.36
CA SER A 54 -3.27 -2.89 8.56
C SER A 54 -3.98 -4.17 8.99
N TYR A 55 -3.23 -5.23 9.34
CA TYR A 55 -3.81 -6.46 9.86
C TYR A 55 -4.47 -6.27 11.23
N LEU A 56 -3.84 -5.52 12.13
CA LEU A 56 -4.42 -5.19 13.44
C LEU A 56 -5.71 -4.37 13.28
N LEU A 57 -5.72 -3.40 12.37
CA LEU A 57 -6.91 -2.63 12.01
C LEU A 57 -8.00 -3.52 11.40
N TYR A 58 -7.63 -4.50 10.56
CA TYR A 58 -8.58 -5.47 10.02
C TYR A 58 -9.28 -6.27 11.13
N LYS A 59 -8.53 -6.70 12.15
CA LYS A 59 -9.06 -7.48 13.28
C LYS A 59 -10.01 -6.69 14.16
N ASN A 60 -9.81 -5.36 14.26
CA ASN A 60 -10.58 -4.45 15.11
C ASN A 60 -11.50 -3.52 14.29
N PHE A 61 -11.82 -3.88 13.05
CA PHE A 61 -12.53 -3.00 12.13
C PHE A 61 -13.93 -2.65 12.61
N GLU A 62 -14.24 -1.35 12.62
CA GLU A 62 -15.56 -0.80 12.92
C GLU A 62 -15.97 0.25 11.87
N PHE A 63 -17.27 0.49 11.74
CA PHE A 63 -17.79 1.52 10.83
C PHE A 63 -17.76 2.90 11.50
N THR A 64 -16.56 3.45 11.68
CA THR A 64 -16.35 4.79 12.25
C THR A 64 -15.75 5.75 11.20
N THR A 65 -15.87 7.05 11.46
CA THR A 65 -15.21 8.09 10.63
C THR A 65 -13.71 7.87 10.52
N LEU A 66 -13.07 7.42 11.60
CA LEU A 66 -11.64 7.12 11.61
C LEU A 66 -11.30 6.00 10.63
N TYR A 67 -12.03 4.87 10.65
CA TYR A 67 -11.81 3.78 9.70
C TYR A 67 -12.10 4.20 8.27
N LYS A 68 -13.12 5.03 8.02
CA LYS A 68 -13.40 5.61 6.69
C LYS A 68 -12.18 6.39 6.17
N GLN A 69 -11.62 7.28 7.00
CA GLN A 69 -10.46 8.09 6.64
C GLN A 69 -9.21 7.24 6.42
N ILE A 70 -8.95 6.25 7.27
CA ILE A 70 -7.83 5.31 7.11
C ILE A 70 -7.93 4.55 5.79
N LEU A 71 -9.12 4.02 5.45
CA LEU A 71 -9.32 3.30 4.18
C LEU A 71 -9.07 4.21 2.97
N LEU A 72 -9.59 5.43 2.99
CA LEU A 72 -9.37 6.41 1.93
C LEU A 72 -7.89 6.81 1.83
N LEU A 73 -7.19 6.93 2.96
CA LEU A 73 -5.76 7.19 3.01
C LEU A 73 -4.96 6.05 2.36
N ILE A 74 -5.28 4.79 2.68
CA ILE A 74 -4.65 3.61 2.06
C ILE A 74 -4.83 3.62 0.53
N ILE A 75 -6.05 3.93 0.07
CA ILE A 75 -6.37 4.04 -1.36
C ILE A 75 -5.54 5.14 -2.02
N ALA A 76 -5.53 6.33 -1.43
CA ALA A 76 -4.79 7.48 -1.96
C ALA A 76 -3.28 7.22 -1.98
N LEU A 77 -2.75 6.58 -0.94
CA LEU A 77 -1.35 6.19 -0.85
C LEU A 77 -0.98 5.24 -1.99
N HIS A 78 -1.76 4.17 -2.21
CA HIS A 78 -1.51 3.23 -3.30
C HIS A 78 -1.55 3.93 -4.66
N PHE A 79 -2.52 4.81 -4.88
CA PHE A 79 -2.61 5.56 -6.12
C PHE A 79 -1.39 6.47 -6.32
N ALA A 80 -1.00 7.24 -5.31
CA ALA A 80 0.13 8.15 -5.35
C ALA A 80 1.46 7.41 -5.58
N ILE A 81 1.70 6.30 -4.86
CA ILE A 81 2.89 5.47 -5.06
C ILE A 81 2.89 4.89 -6.47
N GLY A 82 1.75 4.43 -6.99
CA GLY A 82 1.65 3.93 -8.36
C GLY A 82 2.08 4.97 -9.39
N LEU A 83 1.58 6.21 -9.28
CA LEU A 83 1.97 7.30 -10.17
C LEU A 83 3.46 7.66 -10.03
N TYR A 84 3.96 7.73 -8.80
CA TYR A 84 5.37 8.00 -8.52
C TYR A 84 6.28 6.92 -9.14
N MET A 85 5.96 5.64 -8.92
CA MET A 85 6.74 4.52 -9.44
C MET A 85 6.73 4.46 -10.97
N TYR A 86 5.67 4.95 -11.61
CA TYR A 86 5.66 5.12 -13.07
C TYR A 86 6.68 6.15 -13.51
N GLY A 87 6.71 7.32 -12.85
CA GLY A 87 7.70 8.36 -13.13
C GLY A 87 9.14 7.90 -12.90
N VAL A 88 9.39 7.12 -11.85
CA VAL A 88 10.69 6.52 -11.54
C VAL A 88 11.09 5.45 -12.58
N PHE A 89 10.13 4.65 -13.05
CA PHE A 89 10.35 3.68 -14.13
C PHE A 89 10.71 4.36 -15.46
N GLN A 90 10.03 5.45 -15.81
CA GLN A 90 10.35 6.25 -17.01
C GLN A 90 11.78 6.84 -16.96
N GLN A 91 12.34 7.00 -15.77
CA GLN A 91 13.72 7.44 -15.55
C GLN A 91 14.73 6.28 -15.45
N SER A 92 14.29 5.04 -15.70
CA SER A 92 15.11 3.82 -15.61
C SER A 92 15.77 3.58 -14.24
N LEU A 93 15.18 4.12 -13.16
CA LEU A 93 15.69 3.94 -11.81
C LEU A 93 15.16 2.64 -11.16
N THR A 94 13.99 2.17 -11.58
CA THR A 94 13.41 0.88 -11.19
C THR A 94 13.36 -0.08 -12.37
N PRO A 95 13.57 -1.40 -12.16
CA PRO A 95 13.85 -2.34 -13.24
C PRO A 95 12.62 -2.67 -14.10
N HIS A 96 11.41 -2.47 -13.59
CA HIS A 96 10.19 -2.85 -14.28
C HIS A 96 8.98 -2.05 -13.80
N VAL A 97 7.99 -1.91 -14.69
CA VAL A 97 6.70 -1.24 -14.42
C VAL A 97 5.84 -1.98 -13.39
N GLY A 98 6.23 -3.19 -12.95
CA GLY A 98 5.46 -4.04 -12.04
C GLY A 98 5.00 -3.32 -10.77
N ALA A 99 5.85 -2.49 -10.15
CA ALA A 99 5.47 -1.73 -8.94
C ALA A 99 4.30 -0.77 -9.21
N THR A 100 4.33 -0.05 -10.34
CA THR A 100 3.24 0.81 -10.80
C THR A 100 1.94 0.03 -10.95
N ILE A 101 2.00 -1.09 -11.68
CA ILE A 101 0.83 -1.92 -11.98
C ILE A 101 0.22 -2.46 -10.69
N THR A 102 1.04 -2.97 -9.78
CA THR A 102 0.57 -3.47 -8.48
C THR A 102 -0.12 -2.37 -7.67
N HIS A 103 0.51 -1.21 -7.52
CA HIS A 103 -0.04 -0.13 -6.69
C HIS A 103 -1.31 0.50 -7.30
N ILE A 104 -1.33 0.78 -8.61
CA ILE A 104 -2.54 1.29 -9.29
C ILE A 104 -3.65 0.24 -9.29
N GLY A 105 -3.33 -1.02 -9.57
CA GLY A 105 -4.29 -2.12 -9.55
C GLY A 105 -4.95 -2.27 -8.17
N LEU A 106 -4.16 -2.21 -7.10
CA LEU A 106 -4.68 -2.22 -5.73
C LEU A 106 -5.54 -1.00 -5.43
N ALA A 107 -5.12 0.20 -5.81
CA ALA A 107 -5.92 1.41 -5.62
C ALA A 107 -7.30 1.27 -6.29
N VAL A 108 -7.35 0.79 -7.54
CA VAL A 108 -8.61 0.55 -8.26
C VAL A 108 -9.46 -0.50 -7.55
N ILE A 109 -8.89 -1.65 -7.19
CA ILE A 109 -9.61 -2.71 -6.46
C ILE A 109 -10.18 -2.18 -5.14
N PHE A 110 -9.40 -1.39 -4.40
CA PHE A 110 -9.81 -0.82 -3.12
C PHE A 110 -10.92 0.23 -3.29
N VAL A 111 -10.85 1.08 -4.32
CA VAL A 111 -11.93 2.01 -4.67
C VAL A 111 -13.22 1.24 -4.96
N LEU A 112 -13.16 0.18 -5.77
CA LEU A 112 -14.35 -0.62 -6.09
C LEU A 112 -14.96 -1.27 -4.84
N ILE A 113 -14.13 -1.84 -3.96
CA ILE A 113 -14.59 -2.41 -2.69
C ILE A 113 -15.18 -1.33 -1.78
N TYR A 114 -14.56 -0.15 -1.74
CA TYR A 114 -15.00 0.99 -0.94
C TYR A 114 -16.38 1.48 -1.41
N LEU A 115 -16.52 1.81 -2.70
CA LEU A 115 -17.77 2.32 -3.29
C LEU A 115 -18.92 1.31 -3.15
N LYS A 116 -18.65 0.01 -3.33
CA LYS A 116 -19.67 -1.05 -3.15
C LYS A 116 -20.28 -1.08 -1.74
N ASN A 117 -19.58 -0.56 -0.73
CA ASN A 117 -20.00 -0.67 0.66
C ASN A 117 -20.20 0.69 1.33
N SER A 118 -19.87 1.82 0.69
CA SER A 118 -19.68 3.13 1.33
C SER A 118 -20.87 3.62 2.15
N GLN A 119 -22.09 3.26 1.75
CA GLN A 119 -23.34 3.58 2.45
C GLN A 119 -23.33 3.09 3.92
N LYS A 120 -22.62 2.02 4.23
CA LYS A 120 -22.50 1.51 5.61
C LYS A 120 -21.77 2.45 6.58
N PHE A 121 -21.04 3.45 6.07
CA PHE A 121 -20.50 4.53 6.90
C PHE A 121 -21.51 5.64 7.19
N GLU A 122 -22.56 5.76 6.38
CA GLU A 122 -23.61 6.77 6.51
C GLU A 122 -24.79 6.24 7.33
N ASP A 123 -25.09 4.95 7.19
CA ASP A 123 -26.11 4.22 7.97
C ASP A 123 -25.67 3.94 9.42
N GLY A 124 -24.41 4.23 9.77
CA GLY A 124 -23.75 3.92 11.04
C GLY A 124 -23.59 5.10 12.00
N LYS A 125 -24.48 6.09 12.03
CA LYS A 125 -24.41 7.13 13.08
C LYS A 125 -24.82 6.53 14.45
N PRO A 126 -24.15 6.82 15.57
CA PRO A 126 -24.91 7.41 16.67
C PRO A 126 -25.35 8.80 16.17
N ILE A 127 -26.65 8.97 16.00
CA ILE A 127 -27.26 10.22 15.56
C ILE A 127 -26.83 11.32 16.55
N ALA A 128 -26.35 12.45 16.03
CA ALA A 128 -26.21 13.67 16.83
C ALA A 128 -27.58 14.28 17.09
#